data_AF-A0A8J5NBZ7-F1
#
_entry.id   AF-A0A8J5NBZ7-F1
#
_cell.length_a   1.000
_cell.length_b   1.000
_cell.length_c   1.000
_cell.angle_alpha   90.00
_cell.angle_beta   90.00
_cell.angle_gamma   90.00
#
_symmetry.space_group_name_H-M   'P 1'
#
loop_
_entity.id
_entity.type
_entity.pdbx_description
1 polymer ?
#
loop_
_entity_poly.entity_id
_entity_poly.type
_entity_poly.pdbx_seq_one_letter_code
_entity_poly.pdbx_strand_id
1 'polypeptide(L)'
;MIHVTCLAHGLHRVAELARVVMPDVNVLISTVKKVFLKAPSRKERFQQIAGTVPLPPSPVVTRWGTWIEAALYYADNFETVKCVVESFDPTASVHMKEAPNVLKKDGLREDLIFIRANLACISSAILKLEKKGLIL
;
A
#
# COMPACT_ATOMS: atom_id res chain seq x y z
N MET A 1 -31.51 2.04 7.71
CA MET A 1 -30.05 1.94 7.94
C MET A 1 -29.38 0.79 7.17
N ILE A 2 -30.12 -0.27 6.80
CA ILE A 2 -29.63 -1.46 6.05
C ILE A 2 -28.89 -1.08 4.75
N HIS A 3 -29.44 -0.16 3.94
CA HIS A 3 -28.81 0.20 2.65
C HIS A 3 -27.42 0.82 2.77
N VAL A 4 -27.10 1.49 3.89
CA VAL A 4 -25.80 2.14 4.08
C VAL A 4 -24.74 1.13 4.51
N THR A 5 -25.09 0.16 5.35
CA THR A 5 -24.19 -0.95 5.70
C THR A 5 -23.96 -1.87 4.50
N CYS A 6 -24.98 -2.14 3.69
CA CYS A 6 -24.83 -2.87 2.42
C CYS A 6 -23.89 -2.17 1.44
N LEU A 7 -24.00 -0.84 1.28
CA LEU A 7 -23.09 -0.08 0.42
C LEU A 7 -21.66 -0.16 0.92
N ALA A 8 -21.46 0.06 2.22
CA ALA A 8 -20.14 0.03 2.82
C ALA A 8 -19.51 -1.38 2.69
N HIS A 9 -20.31 -2.45 2.85
CA HIS A 9 -19.87 -3.82 2.62
C HIS A 9 -19.49 -4.06 1.15
N GLY A 10 -20.32 -3.58 0.22
CA GLY A 10 -20.04 -3.64 -1.22
C GLY A 10 -18.71 -2.99 -1.59
N LEU A 11 -18.41 -1.81 -1.04
CA LEU A 11 -17.14 -1.13 -1.26
C LEU A 11 -15.95 -1.91 -0.69
N HIS A 12 -16.09 -2.54 0.48
CA HIS A 12 -15.06 -3.43 1.01
C HIS A 12 -14.82 -4.65 0.11
N ARG A 13 -15.88 -5.22 -0.49
CA ARG A 13 -15.74 -6.32 -1.46
C ARG A 13 -15.05 -5.90 -2.74
N VAL A 14 -15.33 -4.71 -3.25
CA VAL A 14 -14.60 -4.17 -4.41
C VAL A 14 -13.13 -3.97 -4.07
N ALA A 15 -12.82 -3.42 -2.90
CA ALA A 15 -11.44 -3.24 -2.44
C ALA A 15 -10.70 -4.59 -2.24
N GLU A 16 -11.40 -5.59 -1.70
CA GLU A 16 -10.88 -6.96 -1.58
C GLU A 16 -10.60 -7.58 -2.95
N LEU A 17 -11.53 -7.45 -3.90
CA LEU A 17 -11.38 -7.96 -5.26
C LEU A 17 -10.21 -7.29 -5.97
N ALA A 18 -10.08 -5.96 -5.87
CA ALA A 18 -8.95 -5.22 -6.44
C ALA A 18 -7.59 -5.78 -5.97
N ARG A 19 -7.47 -6.07 -4.67
CA ARG A 19 -6.27 -6.69 -4.11
C ARG A 19 -6.00 -8.09 -4.68
N VAL A 20 -7.05 -8.89 -4.89
CA VAL A 20 -6.93 -10.26 -5.43
C VAL A 20 -6.49 -10.24 -6.90
N VAL A 21 -7.03 -9.32 -7.70
CA VAL A 21 -6.72 -9.24 -9.14
C VAL A 21 -5.39 -8.51 -9.42
N MET A 22 -4.81 -7.81 -8.43
CA MET A 22 -3.51 -7.13 -8.53
C MET A 22 -2.50 -7.73 -7.53
N PRO A 23 -2.09 -9.00 -7.73
CA PRO A 23 -1.26 -9.72 -6.78
C PRO A 23 0.13 -9.07 -6.62
N ASP A 24 0.67 -8.43 -7.65
CA ASP A 24 2.00 -7.82 -7.59
C ASP A 24 2.02 -6.56 -6.73
N VAL A 25 0.98 -5.73 -6.79
CA VAL A 25 0.79 -4.61 -5.86
C VAL A 25 0.65 -5.12 -4.43
N ASN A 26 -0.10 -6.21 -4.22
CA ASN A 26 -0.24 -6.82 -2.90
C ASN A 26 1.11 -7.35 -2.36
N VAL A 27 1.91 -7.99 -3.23
CA VAL A 27 3.25 -8.45 -2.89
C VAL A 27 4.16 -7.26 -2.57
N LEU A 28 4.16 -6.19 -3.37
CA LEU A 28 4.90 -4.95 -3.11
C LEU A 28 4.63 -4.42 -1.70
N ILE A 29 3.36 -4.17 -1.39
CA ILE A 29 2.92 -3.61 -0.12
C ILE A 29 3.39 -4.50 1.05
N SER A 30 3.21 -5.82 0.93
CA SER A 30 3.59 -6.75 2.00
C SER A 30 5.11 -6.89 2.18
N THR A 31 5.88 -6.89 1.10
CA THR A 31 7.33 -7.05 1.10
C THR A 31 8.01 -5.79 1.63
N VAL A 32 7.62 -4.62 1.12
CA VAL A 32 8.18 -3.33 1.58
C VAL A 32 7.78 -3.04 3.03
N LYS A 33 6.59 -3.45 3.48
CA LYS A 33 6.25 -3.40 4.91
C LYS A 33 7.26 -4.17 5.77
N LYS A 34 7.70 -5.36 5.35
CA LYS A 34 8.68 -6.17 6.08
C LYS A 34 10.07 -5.51 6.11
N VAL A 35 10.41 -4.70 5.09
CA VAL A 35 11.63 -3.89 5.11
C VAL A 35 11.64 -2.95 6.30
N PHE A 36 10.55 -2.25 6.59
CA PHE A 36 10.53 -1.25 7.68
C PHE A 36 10.03 -1.80 9.02
N LEU A 37 9.61 -3.07 9.08
CA LEU A 37 9.11 -3.70 10.29
C LEU A 37 10.22 -3.83 11.34
N LYS A 38 10.01 -3.24 12.52
CA LYS A 38 10.95 -3.27 13.67
C LYS A 38 12.39 -2.85 13.33
N ALA A 39 12.56 -1.94 12.36
CA ALA A 39 13.89 -1.49 11.93
C ALA A 39 14.02 0.05 11.99
N PRO A 40 14.32 0.62 13.17
CA PRO A 40 14.47 2.08 13.34
C PRO A 40 15.51 2.69 12.39
N SER A 41 16.68 2.08 12.25
CA SER A 41 17.75 2.56 11.37
C SER A 41 17.33 2.66 9.90
N ARG A 42 16.52 1.70 9.41
CA ARG A 42 15.98 1.74 8.04
C ARG A 42 14.91 2.83 7.87
N LYS A 43 14.14 3.11 8.91
CA LYS A 43 13.16 4.22 8.91
C LYS A 43 13.86 5.58 8.91
N GLU A 44 14.92 5.73 9.70
CA GLU A 44 15.76 6.94 9.71
C GLU A 44 16.42 7.15 8.34
N ARG A 45 17.00 6.09 7.76
CA ARG A 45 17.58 6.14 6.42
C ARG A 45 16.54 6.48 5.35
N PHE A 46 15.32 5.97 5.47
CA PHE A 46 14.21 6.37 4.59
C PHE A 46 13.99 7.87 4.68
N GLN A 47 13.86 8.45 5.88
CA GLN A 47 13.65 9.89 6.04
C GLN A 47 14.81 10.73 5.51
N GLN A 48 16.05 10.28 5.67
CA GLN A 48 17.24 10.98 5.13
C GLN A 48 17.21 11.10 3.60
N ILE A 49 16.73 10.07 2.91
CA ILE A 49 16.68 10.05 1.43
C ILE A 49 15.37 10.66 0.91
N ALA A 50 14.25 10.35 1.57
CA ALA A 50 12.90 10.67 1.11
C ALA A 50 12.40 12.05 1.57
N GLY A 51 13.13 12.72 2.48
CA GLY A 51 12.82 14.05 2.97
C GLY A 51 11.45 14.10 3.65
N THR A 52 10.50 14.80 3.02
CA THR A 52 9.14 15.01 3.56
C THR A 52 8.17 13.87 3.23
N VAL A 53 8.56 12.90 2.40
CA VAL A 53 7.71 11.77 2.07
C VAL A 53 7.52 10.90 3.33
N PRO A 54 6.27 10.57 3.73
CA PRO A 54 6.04 9.75 4.90
C PRO A 54 6.50 8.31 4.68
N LEU A 55 6.74 7.57 5.76
CA LEU A 55 7.05 6.15 5.69
C LEU A 55 5.90 5.38 5.00
N PRO A 56 6.20 4.28 4.28
CA PRO A 56 5.18 3.47 3.66
C PRO A 56 4.13 2.99 4.69
N PRO A 57 2.83 3.16 4.40
CA PRO A 57 1.78 2.77 5.32
C PRO A 57 1.74 1.24 5.47
N SER A 58 1.22 0.79 6.61
CA SER A 58 0.97 -0.62 6.87
C SER A 58 -0.54 -0.88 6.85
N PRO A 59 -1.08 -1.51 5.79
CA PRO A 59 -2.50 -1.84 5.75
C PRO A 59 -2.93 -2.71 6.92
N VAL A 60 -4.16 -2.45 7.38
CA VAL A 60 -4.87 -3.29 8.33
C VAL A 60 -5.59 -4.37 7.52
N VAL A 61 -5.27 -5.64 7.82
CA VAL A 61 -5.76 -6.79 7.04
C VAL A 61 -7.29 -6.85 6.98
N THR A 62 -7.98 -6.43 8.05
CA THR A 62 -9.44 -6.44 8.14
C THR A 62 -10.11 -5.19 7.56
N ARG A 63 -9.34 -4.17 7.13
CA ARG A 63 -9.88 -2.93 6.55
C ARG A 63 -9.31 -2.69 5.17
N TRP A 64 -9.96 -3.28 4.15
CA TRP A 64 -9.49 -3.23 2.76
C TRP A 64 -9.32 -1.82 2.17
N GLY A 65 -10.02 -0.81 2.69
CA GLY A 65 -9.76 0.59 2.35
C GLY A 65 -8.30 1.02 2.60
N THR A 66 -7.68 0.52 3.66
CA THR A 66 -6.28 0.81 3.99
C THR A 66 -5.27 0.17 3.02
N TRP A 67 -5.67 -0.90 2.32
CA TRP A 67 -4.85 -1.47 1.26
C TRP A 67 -4.83 -0.56 0.02
N ILE A 68 -5.99 0.00 -0.34
CA ILE A 68 -6.09 0.98 -1.43
C ILE A 68 -5.22 2.21 -1.07
N GLU A 69 -5.31 2.73 0.15
CA GLU A 69 -4.46 3.85 0.60
C GLU A 69 -2.97 3.57 0.47
N ALA A 70 -2.54 2.35 0.80
CA ALA A 70 -1.15 1.97 0.60
C ALA A 70 -0.77 1.90 -0.87
N ALA A 71 -1.62 1.36 -1.74
CA ALA A 71 -1.39 1.37 -3.18
C ALA A 71 -1.32 2.80 -3.74
N LEU A 72 -2.19 3.71 -3.29
CA LEU A 72 -2.13 5.13 -3.67
C LEU A 72 -0.81 5.79 -3.24
N TYR A 73 -0.34 5.50 -2.02
CA TYR A 73 0.96 5.96 -1.55
C TYR A 73 2.10 5.49 -2.47
N TYR A 74 2.12 4.22 -2.87
CA TYR A 74 3.15 3.72 -3.77
C TYR A 74 3.02 4.29 -5.17
N ALA A 75 1.80 4.55 -5.67
CA ALA A 75 1.60 5.23 -6.94
C ALA A 75 2.21 6.65 -6.94
N ASP A 76 2.13 7.35 -5.81
CA ASP A 76 2.70 8.70 -5.65
C ASP A 76 4.20 8.74 -5.40
N ASN A 77 4.73 7.73 -4.70
CA ASN A 77 6.08 7.77 -4.14
C ASN A 77 6.97 6.64 -4.68
N PHE A 78 6.59 6.03 -5.81
CA PHE A 78 7.23 4.82 -6.33
C PHE A 78 8.76 4.96 -6.44
N GLU A 79 9.23 6.00 -7.12
CA GLU A 79 10.67 6.21 -7.35
C GLU A 79 11.43 6.48 -6.05
N THR A 80 10.84 7.26 -5.14
CA THR A 80 11.43 7.52 -3.82
C THR A 80 11.59 6.24 -3.01
N VAL A 81 10.53 5.43 -2.93
CA VAL A 81 10.57 4.13 -2.25
C VAL A 81 11.60 3.23 -2.90
N LYS A 82 11.63 3.16 -4.23
CA LYS A 82 12.57 2.34 -4.99
C LYS A 82 14.01 2.73 -4.69
N CYS A 83 14.32 4.01 -4.75
CA CYS A 83 15.64 4.55 -4.43
C CYS A 83 16.08 4.17 -3.00
N VAL A 84 15.19 4.32 -2.01
CA VAL A 84 15.49 3.93 -0.63
C VAL A 84 15.75 2.43 -0.51
N VAL A 85 14.88 1.60 -1.08
CA VAL A 85 15.00 0.13 -1.00
C VAL A 85 16.29 -0.35 -1.67
N GLU A 86 16.66 0.22 -2.81
CA GLU A 86 17.90 -0.11 -3.53
C GLU A 86 19.16 0.41 -2.79
N SER A 87 19.02 1.36 -1.85
CA SER A 87 20.14 1.86 -1.05
C SER A 87 20.54 0.94 0.12
N PHE A 88 19.71 -0.07 0.44
CA PHE A 88 20.00 -1.01 1.52
C PHE A 88 20.87 -2.18 1.06
N ASP A 89 21.64 -2.73 1.99
CA ASP A 89 22.43 -3.95 1.76
C ASP A 89 21.48 -5.13 1.48
N PRO A 90 21.54 -5.75 0.28
CA PRO A 90 20.68 -6.86 -0.09
C PRO A 90 20.93 -8.13 0.73
N THR A 91 22.07 -8.24 1.42
CA THR A 91 22.44 -9.41 2.23
C THR A 91 21.90 -9.35 3.65
N ALA A 92 21.45 -8.19 4.12
CA ALA A 92 21.04 -8.00 5.51
C ALA A 92 19.75 -8.74 5.90
N SER A 93 18.93 -9.17 4.93
CA SER A 93 17.84 -10.14 5.13
C SER A 93 17.26 -10.63 3.80
N VAL A 94 16.48 -11.72 3.84
CA VAL A 94 15.72 -12.22 2.69
C VAL A 94 14.87 -11.11 2.04
N HIS A 95 14.22 -10.27 2.85
CA HIS A 95 13.36 -9.19 2.33
C HIS A 95 14.15 -8.05 1.67
N MET A 96 15.44 -7.85 2.04
CA MET A 96 16.28 -6.85 1.37
C MET A 96 16.66 -7.31 -0.04
N LYS A 97 16.77 -8.63 -0.24
CA LYS A 97 16.97 -9.23 -1.56
C LYS A 97 15.69 -9.23 -2.38
N GLU A 98 14.53 -9.48 -1.77
CA GLU A 98 13.24 -9.58 -2.47
C GLU A 98 12.66 -8.22 -2.88
N ALA A 99 12.73 -7.21 -2.01
CA ALA A 99 12.06 -5.94 -2.25
C ALA A 99 12.46 -5.23 -3.56
N PRO A 100 13.77 -5.15 -3.93
CA PRO A 100 14.17 -4.61 -5.23
C PRO A 100 13.62 -5.40 -6.42
N ASN A 101 13.51 -6.73 -6.31
CA ASN A 101 12.99 -7.57 -7.39
C ASN A 101 11.49 -7.32 -7.62
N VAL A 102 10.74 -7.15 -6.53
CA VAL A 102 9.32 -6.82 -6.62
C VAL A 102 9.11 -5.47 -7.30
N LEU A 103 9.92 -4.46 -6.96
CA LEU A 103 9.88 -3.12 -7.56
C LEU A 103 10.29 -3.08 -9.04
N LYS A 104 10.86 -4.17 -9.57
CA LYS A 104 11.28 -4.30 -10.97
C LYS A 104 10.29 -5.12 -11.81
N LYS A 105 9.19 -5.60 -11.24
CA LYS A 105 8.19 -6.36 -11.99
C LYS A 105 7.54 -5.49 -13.07
N ASP A 106 7.47 -6.03 -14.27
CA ASP A 106 6.74 -5.43 -15.39
C ASP A 106 5.26 -5.29 -15.03
N GLY A 107 4.60 -4.22 -15.48
CA GLY A 107 3.19 -3.97 -15.21
C GLY A 107 2.88 -3.39 -13.82
N LEU A 108 3.81 -3.45 -12.86
CA LEU A 108 3.56 -2.99 -11.49
C LEU A 108 3.23 -1.48 -11.43
N ARG A 109 3.90 -0.67 -12.24
CA ARG A 109 3.65 0.79 -12.27
C ARG A 109 2.31 1.08 -12.90
N GLU A 110 1.97 0.37 -13.96
CA GLU A 110 0.70 0.45 -14.67
C GLU A 110 -0.47 0.08 -13.74
N ASP A 111 -0.33 -0.99 -12.95
CA ASP A 111 -1.31 -1.38 -11.94
C ASP A 111 -1.48 -0.29 -10.86
N LEU A 112 -0.39 0.29 -10.36
CA LEU A 112 -0.44 1.39 -9.38
C LEU A 112 -1.13 2.63 -9.96
N ILE A 113 -0.84 2.97 -11.22
CA ILE A 113 -1.50 4.08 -11.94
C ILE A 113 -2.99 3.78 -12.12
N PHE A 114 -3.35 2.54 -12.48
CA PHE A 114 -4.73 2.13 -12.63
C PHE A 114 -5.51 2.26 -11.30
N ILE A 115 -4.94 1.78 -10.19
CA ILE A 115 -5.54 1.92 -8.86
C ILE A 115 -5.74 3.39 -8.52
N ARG A 116 -4.73 4.23 -8.78
CA ARG A 116 -4.82 5.67 -8.54
C ARG A 116 -5.95 6.32 -9.33
N ALA A 117 -6.05 6.01 -10.62
CA ALA A 117 -7.05 6.60 -11.50
C ALA A 117 -8.48 6.15 -11.19
N ASN A 118 -8.67 4.88 -10.79
CA ASN A 118 -10.00 4.26 -10.74
C ASN A 118 -10.52 3.97 -9.32
N LEU A 119 -9.65 3.75 -8.35
CA LEU A 119 -10.04 3.24 -7.02
C LEU A 119 -9.80 4.24 -5.88
N ALA A 120 -9.18 5.39 -6.14
CA ALA A 120 -8.93 6.41 -5.11
C ALA A 120 -10.22 6.89 -4.40
N CYS A 121 -11.33 6.97 -5.15
CA CYS A 121 -12.62 7.36 -4.61
C CYS A 121 -13.20 6.33 -3.62
N ILE A 122 -12.84 5.05 -3.77
CA ILE A 122 -13.33 3.96 -2.92
C ILE A 122 -12.76 4.08 -1.51
N SER A 123 -11.44 4.29 -1.37
CA SER A 123 -10.83 4.54 -0.06
C SER A 123 -11.50 5.73 0.65
N SER A 124 -11.68 6.83 -0.08
CA SER A 124 -12.32 8.03 0.46
C SER A 124 -13.77 7.78 0.90
N ALA A 125 -14.52 6.96 0.14
CA ALA A 125 -15.90 6.61 0.46
C ALA A 125 -15.98 5.70 1.69
N ILE A 126 -15.13 4.67 1.78
CA ILE A 126 -15.05 3.78 2.94
C ILE A 126 -14.74 4.58 4.21
N LEU A 127 -13.72 5.44 4.19
CA LEU A 127 -13.36 6.28 5.33
C LEU A 127 -14.51 7.18 5.81
N LYS A 128 -15.27 7.78 4.88
CA LYS A 128 -16.43 8.62 5.21
C LYS A 128 -17.56 7.82 5.85
N LEU A 129 -17.76 6.57 5.43
CA LEU A 129 -18.79 5.68 5.96
C LEU A 129 -18.39 5.18 7.37
N GLU A 130 -17.13 4.77 7.55
CA GLU A 130 -16.60 4.35 8.86
C GLU A 130 -16.69 5.47 9.91
N LYS A 131 -16.36 6.73 9.54
CA LYS A 131 -16.43 7.89 10.44
C LYS A 131 -17.84 8.21 10.94
N LYS A 132 -18.88 7.74 10.26
CA LYS A 132 -20.28 7.92 10.68
C LYS A 132 -20.73 6.87 11.71
N GLY A 133 -19.81 6.10 12.29
CA GLY A 133 -20.10 5.10 13.31
C GLY A 133 -20.78 3.85 12.76
N LEU A 134 -20.78 3.67 11.45
CA LEU A 134 -21.27 2.47 10.82
C LEU A 134 -20.19 1.40 10.95
N ILE A 135 -20.38 0.54 11.95
CA ILE A 135 -19.59 -0.68 12.10
C ILE A 135 -19.98 -1.59 10.92
N LEU A 136 -18.97 -1.95 10.14
CA LEU A 136 -19.04 -2.80 8.98
C LEU A 136 -18.74 -4.26 9.35
#